data_AF-A0A0C1QVW8-F1
#
_entry.id   AF-A0A0C1QVW8-F1
#
_cell.length_a   1.000
_cell.length_b   1.000
_cell.length_c   1.000
_cell.angle_alpha   90.00
_cell.angle_beta   90.00
_cell.angle_gamma   90.00
#
_symmetry.space_group_name_H-M   'P 1'
#
loop_
_entity.id
_entity.type
_entity.pdbx_description
1 polymer ?
#
loop_
_entity_poly.entity_id
_entity_poly.type
_entity_poly.pdbx_seq_one_letter_code
_entity_poly.pdbx_strand_id
1 'polypeptide(L)'
;MLPNIETIPQRHMASGDVLSFQVYKFNGAHPGKKVYIQSNLHGAEIVGNAVIHQLIEFLLSVEPTDLAGEIWLVPVCNSMSTNQRSHFFSSGRYCISEAKDWNRIFWDYEKFTKNIMEFARSQIHLNIETVRKNYLDAIQQKFTDLLEKINSSSSVSYTEKFRYKLQSLSIDADYLIDIHSHTTQGLNYV
;
A
#
# COMPACT_ATOMS: atom_id res chain seq x y z
N MET A 1 11.18 17.83 -9.51
CA MET A 1 10.88 16.85 -10.58
C MET A 1 9.39 16.55 -10.64
N LEU A 2 8.79 16.36 -11.82
CA LEU A 2 7.35 16.03 -11.93
C LEU A 2 7.09 14.53 -11.71
N PRO A 3 6.07 14.13 -10.93
CA PRO A 3 5.71 12.73 -10.78
C PRO A 3 4.99 12.20 -12.02
N ASN A 4 5.19 10.91 -12.32
CA ASN A 4 4.23 10.15 -13.12
C ASN A 4 3.05 9.80 -12.22
N ILE A 5 1.84 10.20 -12.60
CA ILE A 5 0.63 9.95 -11.81
C ILE A 5 -0.18 8.82 -12.44
N GLU A 6 -0.42 7.76 -11.69
CA GLU A 6 -1.25 6.63 -12.09
C GLU A 6 -2.55 6.60 -11.28
N THR A 7 -3.68 6.47 -11.96
CA THR A 7 -4.99 6.25 -11.34
C THR A 7 -5.33 4.77 -11.29
N ILE A 8 -5.48 4.22 -10.08
CA ILE A 8 -5.80 2.79 -9.90
C ILE A 8 -7.27 2.65 -9.48
N PRO A 9 -8.10 1.93 -10.25
CA PRO A 9 -9.50 1.70 -9.87
C PRO A 9 -9.57 0.78 -8.65
N GLN A 10 -10.30 1.21 -7.62
CA GLN A 10 -10.50 0.49 -6.37
C GLN A 10 -11.78 -0.35 -6.42
N ARG A 11 -12.94 0.29 -6.70
CA ARG A 11 -14.27 -0.33 -6.65
C ARG A 11 -15.26 0.35 -7.60
N HIS A 12 -16.06 -0.46 -8.29
CA HIS A 12 -17.28 0.02 -8.95
C HIS A 12 -18.42 0.07 -7.93
N MET A 13 -19.06 1.22 -7.83
CA MET A 13 -20.18 1.47 -6.93
C MET A 13 -21.50 1.12 -7.61
N ALA A 14 -22.53 0.83 -6.80
CA ALA A 14 -23.86 0.52 -7.33
C ALA A 14 -24.49 1.68 -8.12
N SER A 15 -24.04 2.91 -7.87
CA SER A 15 -24.41 4.11 -8.64
C SER A 15 -23.79 4.15 -10.05
N GLY A 16 -22.80 3.32 -10.33
CA GLY A 16 -22.01 3.33 -11.56
C GLY A 16 -20.65 4.02 -11.42
N ASP A 17 -20.42 4.78 -10.35
CA ASP A 17 -19.13 5.46 -10.11
C ASP A 17 -17.98 4.47 -9.90
N VAL A 18 -16.79 4.85 -10.33
CA VAL A 18 -15.56 4.09 -10.06
C VAL A 18 -14.73 4.85 -9.02
N LEU A 19 -14.71 4.34 -7.80
CA LEU A 19 -13.77 4.81 -6.80
C LEU A 19 -12.37 4.36 -7.18
N SER A 20 -11.41 5.27 -7.12
CA SER A 20 -9.99 5.04 -7.42
C SER A 20 -9.12 5.70 -6.36
N PHE A 21 -7.82 5.42 -6.42
CA PHE A 21 -6.79 6.17 -5.71
C PHE A 21 -5.66 6.54 -6.69
N GLN A 22 -4.88 7.56 -6.33
CA GLN A 22 -3.78 8.06 -7.15
C GLN A 22 -2.45 7.60 -6.57
N VAL A 23 -1.54 7.20 -7.45
CA VAL A 23 -0.14 6.87 -7.12
C VAL A 23 0.75 7.90 -7.81
N TYR A 24 1.50 8.67 -7.02
CA TYR A 24 2.47 9.64 -7.50
C TYR A 24 3.86 9.00 -7.48
N LYS A 25 4.46 8.78 -8.64
CA LYS A 25 5.74 8.10 -8.80
C LYS A 25 6.84 9.08 -9.17
N PHE A 26 7.77 9.29 -8.25
CA PHE A 26 8.98 10.06 -8.45
C PHE A 26 10.13 9.11 -8.73
N ASN A 27 10.66 9.16 -9.96
CA ASN A 27 11.78 8.32 -10.38
C ASN A 27 13.06 9.15 -10.50
N GLY A 28 14.10 8.74 -9.76
CA GLY A 28 15.43 9.31 -9.87
C GLY A 28 16.12 8.98 -11.19
N ALA A 29 17.18 9.71 -11.52
CA ALA A 29 17.99 9.48 -12.71
C ALA A 29 18.90 8.25 -12.56
N HIS A 30 19.16 7.83 -11.32
CA HIS A 30 20.04 6.70 -11.01
C HIS A 30 19.23 5.55 -10.40
N PRO A 31 19.56 4.28 -10.74
CA PRO A 31 18.96 3.12 -10.09
C PRO A 31 19.19 3.15 -8.56
N GLY A 32 18.24 2.60 -7.82
CA GLY A 32 18.30 2.60 -6.36
C GLY A 32 17.11 1.88 -5.76
N LYS A 33 16.88 2.15 -4.48
CA LYS A 33 15.82 1.51 -3.70
C LYS A 33 14.44 2.10 -4.01
N LYS A 34 13.40 1.31 -3.76
CA LYS A 34 12.01 1.74 -3.81
C LYS A 34 11.50 2.10 -2.43
N VAL A 35 10.98 3.32 -2.27
CA VAL A 35 10.25 3.77 -1.09
C VAL A 35 8.77 3.89 -1.46
N TYR A 36 7.91 3.16 -0.76
CA TYR A 36 6.46 3.26 -0.88
C TYR A 36 5.88 3.90 0.37
N ILE A 37 5.12 4.98 0.21
CA ILE A 37 4.48 5.70 1.30
C ILE A 37 2.99 5.84 1.01
N GLN A 38 2.15 5.42 1.93
CA GLN A 38 0.70 5.58 1.83
C GLN A 38 0.12 6.26 3.07
N SER A 39 -1.10 6.78 2.95
CA SER A 39 -1.86 7.24 4.12
C SER A 39 -3.36 7.02 3.98
N ASN A 40 -4.10 7.35 5.04
CA ASN A 40 -5.56 7.42 5.04
C ASN A 40 -6.24 6.08 4.70
N LEU A 41 -5.64 4.97 5.16
CA LEU A 41 -6.25 3.64 5.11
C LEU A 41 -7.57 3.60 5.91
N HIS A 42 -7.55 4.24 7.08
CA HIS A 42 -8.75 4.57 7.85
C HIS A 42 -9.24 5.97 7.50
N GLY A 43 -10.54 6.11 7.26
CA GLY A 43 -11.12 7.30 6.64
C GLY A 43 -11.10 8.56 7.52
N ALA A 44 -10.99 8.42 8.84
CA ALA A 44 -10.85 9.54 9.75
C ALA A 44 -9.41 10.09 9.81
N GLU A 45 -8.42 9.34 9.34
CA GLU A 45 -7.00 9.60 9.55
C GLU A 45 -6.40 10.43 8.42
N ILE A 46 -6.98 11.62 8.18
CA ILE A 46 -6.68 12.45 7.01
C ILE A 46 -5.35 13.20 7.10
N VAL A 47 -4.71 13.27 8.27
CA VAL A 47 -3.48 14.05 8.48
C VAL A 47 -2.33 13.56 7.62
N GLY A 48 -2.25 12.26 7.35
CA GLY A 48 -1.23 11.70 6.47
C GLY A 48 -1.30 12.24 5.03
N ASN A 49 -2.48 12.65 4.56
CA ASN A 49 -2.62 13.31 3.26
C ASN A 49 -1.86 14.64 3.21
N ALA A 50 -1.89 15.41 4.30
CA ALA A 50 -1.16 16.67 4.41
C ALA A 50 0.35 16.45 4.46
N VAL A 51 0.81 15.41 5.16
CA VAL A 51 2.22 15.02 5.18
C VAL A 51 2.69 14.63 3.77
N ILE A 52 1.93 13.78 3.07
CA ILE A 52 2.25 13.39 1.70
C ILE A 52 2.19 14.58 0.74
N HIS A 53 1.25 15.51 0.93
CA HIS A 53 1.19 16.74 0.13
C HIS A 53 2.47 17.57 0.26
N GLN A 54 2.94 17.83 1.50
CA GLN A 54 4.20 18.54 1.72
C GLN A 54 5.41 17.79 1.14
N LEU A 55 5.39 16.46 1.20
CA LEU A 55 6.44 15.65 0.57
C LEU A 55 6.40 15.77 -0.96
N ILE A 56 5.22 15.81 -1.58
CA ILE A 56 5.07 16.10 -3.01
C ILE A 56 5.66 17.47 -3.33
N GLU A 57 5.32 18.52 -2.56
CA GLU A 57 5.87 19.88 -2.76
C GLU A 57 7.41 19.88 -2.69
N PHE A 58 7.97 19.19 -1.71
CA PHE A 58 9.42 19.05 -1.59
C PHE A 58 10.01 18.33 -2.82
N LEU A 59 9.47 17.18 -3.23
CA LEU A 59 9.98 16.41 -4.36
C LEU A 59 9.80 17.13 -5.71
N LEU A 60 8.80 18.01 -5.83
CA LEU A 60 8.68 18.90 -6.99
C LEU A 60 9.89 19.84 -7.15
N SER A 61 10.56 20.20 -6.05
CA SER A 61 11.78 21.04 -6.04
C SER A 61 13.10 20.27 -6.22
N VAL A 62 13.08 18.94 -6.11
CA VAL A 62 14.27 18.08 -6.24
C VAL A 62 14.57 17.79 -7.72
N GLU A 63 15.84 17.84 -8.12
CA GLU A 63 16.25 17.41 -9.47
C GLU A 63 16.31 15.88 -9.55
N PRO A 64 15.94 15.25 -10.69
CA PRO A 64 15.99 13.79 -10.83
C PRO A 64 17.37 13.19 -10.54
N THR A 65 18.46 13.92 -10.80
CA THR A 65 19.85 13.48 -10.52
C THR A 65 20.17 13.39 -9.04
N ASP A 66 19.42 14.10 -8.19
CA ASP A 66 19.61 14.10 -6.74
C ASP A 66 18.82 12.99 -6.04
N LEU A 67 18.03 12.23 -6.81
CA LEU A 67 17.29 11.06 -6.34
C LEU A 67 17.89 9.78 -6.95
N ALA A 68 18.17 8.80 -6.10
CA ALA A 68 18.50 7.44 -6.52
C ALA A 68 17.33 6.49 -6.19
N GLY A 69 16.88 5.71 -7.18
CA GLY A 69 15.73 4.83 -7.07
C GLY A 69 14.41 5.55 -7.28
N GLU A 70 13.39 5.18 -6.51
CA GLU A 70 12.04 5.68 -6.69
C GLU A 70 11.28 5.90 -5.37
N ILE A 71 10.41 6.91 -5.36
CA ILE A 71 9.51 7.23 -4.26
C ILE A 71 8.08 7.24 -4.80
N TRP A 72 7.25 6.33 -4.30
CA TRP A 72 5.85 6.18 -4.67
C TRP A 72 4.98 6.67 -3.50
N LEU A 73 4.12 7.66 -3.77
CA LEU A 73 3.25 8.27 -2.77
C LEU A 73 1.78 8.00 -3.08
N VAL A 74 1.04 7.50 -2.10
CA VAL A 74 -0.39 7.17 -2.20
C VAL A 74 -1.14 7.90 -1.08
N PRO A 75 -1.53 9.18 -1.27
CA PRO A 75 -2.14 9.99 -0.21
C PRO A 75 -3.43 9.35 0.32
N VAL A 76 -4.46 9.22 -0.52
CA VAL A 76 -5.75 8.63 -0.14
C VAL A 76 -5.81 7.18 -0.62
N CYS A 77 -5.20 6.25 0.11
CA CYS A 77 -5.13 4.84 -0.33
C CYS A 77 -6.46 4.08 -0.22
N ASN A 78 -7.44 4.65 0.49
CA ASN A 78 -8.77 4.07 0.66
C ASN A 78 -9.87 5.12 0.50
N SER A 79 -10.21 5.44 -0.75
CA SER A 79 -11.23 6.46 -1.06
C SER A 79 -12.63 6.08 -0.56
N MET A 80 -12.95 4.79 -0.53
CA MET A 80 -14.21 4.30 0.04
C MET A 80 -14.32 4.64 1.53
N SER A 81 -13.29 4.31 2.29
CA SER A 81 -13.24 4.60 3.73
C SER A 81 -13.24 6.10 4.02
N THR A 82 -12.49 6.87 3.24
CA THR A 82 -12.37 8.34 3.38
C THR A 82 -13.69 9.05 3.16
N ASN A 83 -14.48 8.60 2.17
CA ASN A 83 -15.79 9.17 1.87
C ASN A 83 -16.91 8.66 2.79
N GLN A 84 -16.61 7.71 3.68
CA GLN A 84 -17.60 7.13 4.57
C GLN A 84 -17.92 8.06 5.74
N ARG A 85 -19.18 8.48 5.82
CA ARG A 85 -19.71 9.32 6.90
C ARG A 85 -20.84 8.63 7.63
N SER A 86 -20.85 8.79 8.95
CA SER A 86 -22.00 8.52 9.81
C SER A 86 -22.30 9.81 10.56
N HIS A 87 -23.36 10.51 10.13
CA HIS A 87 -23.64 11.89 10.55
C HIS A 87 -22.39 12.79 10.40
N PHE A 88 -21.92 13.38 11.49
CA PHE A 88 -20.77 14.29 11.55
C PHE A 88 -19.43 13.55 11.73
N PHE A 89 -19.43 12.22 11.83
CA PHE A 89 -18.22 11.42 12.08
C PHE A 89 -17.75 10.67 10.82
N SER A 90 -16.44 10.66 10.58
CA SER A 90 -15.80 9.81 9.57
C SER A 90 -15.70 8.38 10.10
N SER A 91 -16.68 7.53 9.79
CA SER A 91 -16.77 6.17 10.34
C SER A 91 -15.91 5.12 9.61
N GLY A 92 -14.96 5.55 8.79
CA GLY A 92 -14.16 4.71 7.88
C GLY A 92 -13.15 3.74 8.53
N ARG A 93 -13.23 3.44 9.82
CA ARG A 93 -12.27 2.48 10.43
C ARG A 93 -12.45 1.05 9.88
N TYR A 94 -13.69 0.67 9.58
CA TYR A 94 -14.05 -0.69 9.15
C TYR A 94 -14.64 -0.69 7.74
N CYS A 95 -14.50 -1.82 7.06
CA CYS A 95 -15.31 -2.13 5.89
C CYS A 95 -16.74 -2.42 6.33
N ILE A 96 -17.69 -1.51 6.07
CA ILE A 96 -19.09 -1.68 6.50
C ILE A 96 -19.67 -3.02 6.02
N SER A 97 -19.45 -3.38 4.76
CA SER A 97 -20.06 -4.57 4.17
C SER A 97 -19.47 -5.90 4.67
N GLU A 98 -18.27 -5.89 5.24
CA GLU A 98 -17.58 -7.11 5.69
C GLU A 98 -17.23 -7.10 7.19
N ALA A 99 -17.54 -6.02 7.91
CA ALA A 99 -17.21 -5.81 9.32
C ALA A 99 -15.73 -6.04 9.69
N LYS A 100 -14.80 -5.81 8.75
CA LYS A 100 -13.35 -5.98 8.95
C LYS A 100 -12.65 -4.64 9.13
N ASP A 101 -11.74 -4.55 10.10
CA ASP A 101 -10.84 -3.40 10.27
C ASP A 101 -9.91 -3.34 9.03
N TRP A 102 -9.81 -2.18 8.38
CA TRP A 102 -9.02 -2.03 7.14
C TRP A 102 -7.54 -2.36 7.34
N ASN A 103 -7.00 -2.18 8.55
CA ASN A 103 -5.63 -2.51 8.88
C ASN A 103 -5.48 -3.93 9.46
N ARG A 104 -6.46 -4.83 9.24
CA ARG A 104 -6.40 -6.25 9.65
C ARG A 104 -6.69 -7.22 8.50
N ILE A 105 -6.89 -6.72 7.29
CA ILE A 105 -7.23 -7.56 6.12
C ILE A 105 -6.01 -8.05 5.35
N PHE A 106 -4.84 -7.43 5.54
CA PHE A 106 -3.65 -7.68 4.72
C PHE A 106 -3.21 -9.13 4.73
N TRP A 107 -2.75 -9.58 3.56
CA TRP A 107 -2.26 -10.93 3.40
C TRP A 107 -0.85 -11.03 3.99
N ASP A 108 -0.62 -12.11 4.73
CA ASP A 108 0.60 -12.34 5.50
C ASP A 108 1.19 -13.68 5.07
N TYR A 109 2.27 -13.64 4.30
CA TYR A 109 2.89 -14.82 3.71
C TYR A 109 3.15 -15.94 4.73
N GLU A 110 3.60 -15.60 5.94
CA GLU A 110 3.96 -16.56 6.98
C GLU A 110 2.76 -17.41 7.43
N LYS A 111 1.55 -16.83 7.41
CA LYS A 111 0.32 -17.54 7.78
C LYS A 111 -0.17 -18.50 6.70
N PHE A 112 0.28 -18.33 5.45
CA PHE A 112 -0.15 -19.15 4.31
C PHE A 112 0.92 -20.14 3.85
N THR A 113 2.19 -19.95 4.22
CA THR A 113 3.26 -20.91 3.97
C THR A 113 3.40 -21.89 5.12
N LYS A 114 3.39 -23.19 4.82
CA LYS A 114 3.63 -24.25 5.83
C LYS A 114 5.11 -24.58 6.01
N ASN A 115 5.97 -24.09 5.11
CA ASN A 115 7.34 -24.57 4.96
C ASN A 115 8.40 -23.47 5.17
N ILE A 116 8.08 -22.41 5.92
CA ILE A 116 9.03 -21.31 6.17
C ILE A 116 10.36 -21.80 6.77
N MET A 117 10.31 -22.81 7.65
CA MET A 117 11.49 -23.40 8.26
C MET A 117 12.35 -24.17 7.26
N GLU A 118 11.72 -24.85 6.30
CA GLU A 118 12.42 -25.57 5.23
C GLU A 118 13.08 -24.57 4.27
N PHE A 119 12.34 -23.52 3.89
CA PHE A 119 12.90 -22.39 3.14
C PHE A 119 14.13 -21.84 3.86
N ALA A 120 14.00 -21.41 5.12
CA ALA A 120 15.12 -20.85 5.89
C ALA A 120 16.34 -21.78 5.93
N ARG A 121 16.16 -23.09 6.14
CA ARG A 121 17.25 -24.08 6.13
C ARG A 121 17.98 -24.12 4.78
N SER A 122 17.24 -24.09 3.68
CA SER A 122 17.82 -24.05 2.33
C SER A 122 18.65 -22.79 2.04
N GLN A 123 18.47 -21.73 2.83
CA GLN A 123 19.11 -20.43 2.63
C GLN A 123 20.36 -20.20 3.50
N ILE A 124 20.66 -21.06 4.48
CA ILE A 124 21.68 -20.84 5.54
C ILE A 124 23.08 -20.51 4.99
N HIS A 125 23.45 -21.08 3.85
CA HIS A 125 24.79 -20.93 3.25
C HIS A 125 24.86 -19.83 2.18
N LEU A 126 23.77 -19.09 1.95
CA LEU A 126 23.71 -18.03 0.95
C LEU A 126 23.98 -16.67 1.59
N ASN A 127 24.48 -15.74 0.80
CA ASN A 127 24.63 -14.35 1.24
C ASN A 127 23.25 -13.68 1.41
N ILE A 128 23.17 -12.67 2.28
CA ILE A 128 21.93 -12.01 2.66
C ILE A 128 21.15 -11.41 1.48
N GLU A 129 21.84 -10.93 0.45
CA GLU A 129 21.18 -10.36 -0.73
C GLU A 129 20.45 -11.43 -1.53
N THR A 130 21.07 -12.60 -1.67
CA THR A 130 20.48 -13.76 -2.32
C THR A 130 19.30 -14.30 -1.51
N VAL A 131 19.44 -14.38 -0.18
CA VAL A 131 18.34 -14.81 0.70
C VAL A 131 17.13 -13.87 0.58
N ARG A 132 17.37 -12.56 0.61
CA ARG A 132 16.32 -11.54 0.45
C ARG A 132 15.61 -11.66 -0.90
N LYS A 133 16.38 -11.82 -1.98
CA LYS A 133 15.82 -12.01 -3.32
C LYS A 133 14.97 -13.29 -3.40
N ASN A 134 15.51 -14.43 -2.96
CA ASN A 134 14.80 -15.71 -2.99
C ASN A 134 13.51 -15.67 -2.17
N TYR A 135 13.53 -14.95 -1.03
CA TYR A 135 12.34 -14.81 -0.19
C TYR A 135 11.28 -13.93 -0.84
N LEU A 136 11.68 -12.81 -1.44
CA LEU A 136 10.79 -11.97 -2.23
C LEU A 136 10.18 -12.74 -3.41
N ASP A 137 10.98 -13.50 -4.15
CA ASP A 137 10.51 -14.34 -5.26
C ASP A 137 9.46 -15.36 -4.78
N ALA A 138 9.68 -15.99 -3.63
CA ALA A 138 8.73 -16.94 -3.05
C ALA A 138 7.42 -16.26 -2.60
N ILE A 139 7.50 -15.04 -2.07
CA ILE A 139 6.32 -14.22 -1.73
C ILE A 139 5.55 -13.85 -3.00
N GLN A 140 6.24 -13.38 -4.04
CA GLN A 140 5.64 -12.95 -5.30
C GLN A 140 4.94 -14.11 -6.02
N GLN A 141 5.54 -15.30 -6.03
CA GLN A 141 4.88 -16.51 -6.56
C GLN A 141 3.54 -16.79 -5.86
N LYS A 142 3.48 -16.65 -4.53
CA LYS A 142 2.21 -16.80 -3.80
C LYS A 142 1.24 -15.65 -4.03
N PHE A 143 1.74 -14.46 -4.32
CA PHE A 143 0.91 -13.35 -4.75
C PHE A 143 0.23 -13.63 -6.10
N THR A 144 0.91 -14.33 -7.02
CA THR A 144 0.29 -14.79 -8.27
C THR A 144 -0.88 -15.74 -8.02
N ASP A 145 -0.75 -16.70 -7.09
CA ASP A 145 -1.85 -17.59 -6.69
C ASP A 145 -3.08 -16.80 -6.18
N LEU A 146 -2.87 -15.67 -5.50
CA LEU A 146 -3.97 -14.80 -5.05
C LEU A 146 -4.66 -14.10 -6.21
N LEU A 147 -3.89 -13.64 -7.21
CA LEU A 147 -4.42 -13.00 -8.40
C LEU A 147 -5.30 -13.96 -9.21
N GLU A 148 -4.87 -15.22 -9.35
CA GLU A 148 -5.66 -16.26 -10.01
C GLU A 148 -7.01 -16.46 -9.32
N LYS A 149 -7.04 -16.52 -7.99
CA LYS A 149 -8.30 -16.59 -7.22
C LYS A 149 -9.18 -15.37 -7.43
N ILE A 150 -8.58 -14.16 -7.44
CA ILE A 150 -9.31 -12.91 -7.69
C ILE A 150 -9.98 -12.93 -9.07
N ASN A 151 -9.27 -13.44 -10.08
CA ASN A 151 -9.73 -13.49 -11.47
C ASN A 151 -10.63 -14.70 -11.78
N SER A 152 -10.78 -15.65 -10.85
CA SER A 152 -11.72 -16.77 -11.00
C SER A 152 -13.18 -16.28 -11.08
N SER A 153 -14.06 -17.11 -11.65
CA SER A 153 -15.49 -16.79 -11.80
C SER A 153 -16.21 -16.56 -10.48
N SER A 154 -15.89 -17.35 -9.45
CA SER A 154 -16.37 -17.15 -8.07
C SER A 154 -15.76 -15.92 -7.41
N SER A 155 -14.57 -15.54 -7.86
CA SER A 155 -13.77 -14.43 -7.34
C SER A 155 -13.56 -14.52 -5.83
N VAL A 156 -13.20 -13.39 -5.20
CA VAL A 156 -12.96 -13.28 -3.75
C VAL A 156 -13.70 -12.07 -3.16
N SER A 157 -13.67 -11.94 -1.84
CA SER A 157 -14.31 -10.81 -1.12
C SER A 157 -13.71 -9.45 -1.52
N TYR A 158 -14.43 -8.36 -1.26
CA TYR A 158 -13.96 -7.03 -1.63
C TYR A 158 -12.69 -6.66 -0.86
N THR A 159 -12.60 -6.98 0.44
CA THR A 159 -11.38 -6.70 1.21
C THR A 159 -10.18 -7.47 0.68
N GLU A 160 -10.36 -8.67 0.12
CA GLU A 160 -9.28 -9.43 -0.51
C GLU A 160 -8.83 -8.83 -1.85
N LYS A 161 -9.75 -8.31 -2.65
CA LYS A 161 -9.40 -7.55 -3.87
C LYS A 161 -8.66 -6.26 -3.51
N PHE A 162 -9.17 -5.53 -2.51
CA PHE A 162 -8.60 -4.28 -2.05
C PHE A 162 -7.18 -4.47 -1.50
N ARG A 163 -6.99 -5.42 -0.56
CA ARG A 163 -5.65 -5.68 0.01
C ARG A 163 -4.65 -6.08 -1.05
N TYR A 164 -5.06 -6.88 -2.05
CA TYR A 164 -4.18 -7.33 -3.12
C TYR A 164 -3.68 -6.13 -3.93
N LYS A 165 -4.60 -5.27 -4.39
CA LYS A 165 -4.26 -4.06 -5.15
C LYS A 165 -3.29 -3.14 -4.40
N LEU A 166 -3.50 -2.96 -3.10
CA LEU A 166 -2.64 -2.07 -2.31
C LEU A 166 -1.27 -2.70 -2.04
N GLN A 167 -1.24 -3.95 -1.57
CA GLN A 167 0.01 -4.67 -1.32
C GLN A 167 0.84 -4.90 -2.59
N SER A 168 0.22 -5.07 -3.77
CA SER A 168 0.97 -5.22 -5.02
C SER A 168 1.81 -4.01 -5.39
N LEU A 169 1.50 -2.82 -4.86
CA LEU A 169 2.28 -1.61 -5.12
C LEU A 169 3.57 -1.54 -4.29
N SER A 170 3.61 -2.26 -3.16
CA SER A 170 4.65 -2.15 -2.16
C SER A 170 5.38 -3.47 -1.89
N ILE A 171 4.98 -4.57 -2.54
CA ILE A 171 5.53 -5.91 -2.25
C ILE A 171 7.03 -6.01 -2.57
N ASP A 172 7.49 -5.22 -3.53
CA ASP A 172 8.87 -5.09 -3.99
C ASP A 172 9.58 -3.85 -3.40
N ALA A 173 8.92 -3.09 -2.52
CA ALA A 173 9.52 -1.90 -1.92
C ALA A 173 10.59 -2.27 -0.88
N ASP A 174 11.71 -1.55 -0.89
CA ASP A 174 12.73 -1.66 0.16
C ASP A 174 12.26 -1.00 1.46
N TYR A 175 11.42 0.02 1.36
CA TYR A 175 10.84 0.72 2.49
C TYR A 175 9.34 0.92 2.28
N LEU A 176 8.56 0.52 3.28
CA LEU A 176 7.12 0.76 3.34
C LEU A 176 6.82 1.64 4.55
N ILE A 177 6.18 2.78 4.31
CA ILE A 177 5.71 3.68 5.37
C ILE A 177 4.20 3.85 5.21
N ASP A 178 3.45 3.44 6.22
CA ASP A 178 2.00 3.63 6.28
C ASP A 178 1.67 4.67 7.35
N ILE A 179 1.21 5.84 6.93
CA ILE A 179 0.97 6.98 7.82
C ILE A 179 -0.44 6.88 8.39
N HIS A 180 -0.50 6.61 9.68
CA HIS A 180 -1.73 6.60 10.48
C HIS A 180 -1.77 7.83 11.39
N SER A 181 -2.96 8.14 11.91
CA SER A 181 -3.12 9.11 12.97
C SER A 181 -4.09 8.58 14.01
N HIS A 182 -3.88 8.94 15.27
CA HIS A 182 -4.75 8.52 16.35
C HIS A 182 -5.04 9.72 17.25
N THR A 183 -6.26 9.78 17.79
CA THR A 183 -6.77 10.85 18.66
C THR A 183 -6.97 12.24 18.01
N THR A 184 -7.62 13.13 18.76
CA THR A 184 -7.74 14.57 18.49
C THR A 184 -6.54 15.37 19.01
N GLN A 185 -5.48 14.72 19.50
CA GLN A 185 -4.32 15.39 20.08
C GLN A 185 -3.16 15.36 19.08
N GLY A 186 -2.71 16.54 18.64
CA GLY A 186 -1.48 16.69 17.89
C GLY A 186 -0.28 16.79 18.84
N LEU A 187 0.79 16.07 18.55
CA LEU A 187 2.10 16.35 19.14
C LEU A 187 2.68 17.57 18.41
N ASN A 188 2.57 18.75 19.01
CA ASN A 188 3.36 19.91 18.57
C ASN A 188 4.78 19.74 19.13
N TYR A 189 5.74 19.40 18.27
CA TYR A 189 7.15 19.63 18.57
C TYR A 189 7.41 21.12 18.32
N VAL A 190 7.42 21.90 19.41
CA VAL A 190 7.95 23.28 19.44
C VAL A 190 9.39 23.23 19.91
#